data_AF-A0A7L0SDV9-F1
#
_entry.id   AF-A0A7L0SDV9-F1
#
_cell.length_a   1.000
_cell.length_b   1.000
_cell.length_c   1.000
_cell.angle_alpha   90.00
_cell.angle_beta   90.00
_cell.angle_gamma   90.00
#
_symmetry.space_group_name_H-M   'P 1'
#
loop_
_entity.id
_entity.type
_entity.pdbx_description
1 polymer ?
#
loop_
_entity_poly.entity_id
_entity_poly.type
_entity_poly.pdbx_seq_one_letter_code
_entity_poly.pdbx_strand_id
1 'polypeptide(L)'
;LGEGVGAKETPQQRYQRLQHEVQELVREVEQIQSTVKEAAAAEELTPMALARQVEGLKQQLVSSHLEKLLGPAAAVDFADPEGALAKRLLQQLEVAKCSKGGPGKSPPKGPAPAADAVTFELYWRPEQEHFAQSAKVSAGGRGAAPAPPRGSRCLTPPSPPPQVAELEKRLAQLEATVRFEPESQ
;
A
#
# COMPACT_ATOMS: atom_id res chain seq x y z
N LEU A 1 65.57 -7.26 12.19
CA LEU A 1 65.41 -8.62 11.62
C LEU A 1 64.64 -8.47 10.32
N GLY A 2 65.31 -8.63 9.16
CA GLY A 2 64.61 -8.90 7.90
C GLY A 2 64.69 -7.89 6.74
N GLU A 3 65.69 -7.00 6.66
CA GLU A 3 66.02 -6.34 5.38
C GLU A 3 67.22 -7.06 4.75
N GLY A 4 66.93 -7.83 3.70
CA GLY A 4 67.91 -8.63 2.95
C GLY A 4 67.89 -8.26 1.47
N VAL A 5 68.24 -7.01 1.15
CA VAL A 5 68.58 -6.59 -0.22
C VAL A 5 69.93 -7.22 -0.58
N GLY A 6 69.94 -8.44 -1.13
CA GLY A 6 71.18 -9.04 -1.66
C GLY A 6 71.20 -10.56 -1.88
N ALA A 7 70.35 -11.35 -1.22
CA ALA A 7 70.25 -12.78 -1.46
C ALA A 7 68.96 -13.09 -2.24
N LYS A 8 69.06 -13.80 -3.38
CA LYS A 8 67.86 -14.31 -4.07
C LYS A 8 67.01 -15.07 -3.06
N GLU A 9 65.75 -14.64 -2.90
CA GLU A 9 64.80 -15.29 -1.99
C GLU A 9 64.82 -16.81 -2.18
N THR A 10 64.87 -17.55 -1.07
CA THR A 10 64.64 -19.00 -1.14
C THR A 10 63.21 -19.27 -1.61
N PRO A 11 62.94 -20.41 -2.29
CA PRO A 11 61.59 -20.73 -2.76
C PRO A 11 60.54 -20.72 -1.63
N GLN A 12 60.92 -21.18 -0.44
CA GLN A 12 60.05 -21.20 0.74
C GLN A 12 59.71 -19.79 1.25
N GLN A 13 60.69 -18.89 1.27
CA GLN A 13 60.51 -17.51 1.72
C GLN A 13 59.64 -16.72 0.72
N ARG A 14 59.83 -16.96 -0.57
CA ARG A 14 58.97 -16.40 -1.63
C ARG A 14 57.52 -16.87 -1.50
N TYR A 15 57.29 -18.14 -1.17
CA TYR A 15 55.94 -18.67 -0.95
C TYR A 15 55.23 -17.96 0.21
N GLN A 16 55.91 -17.78 1.35
CA GLN A 16 55.34 -17.08 2.51
C GLN A 16 54.99 -15.63 2.17
N ARG A 17 55.91 -14.90 1.52
CA ARG A 17 55.64 -13.52 1.08
C ARG A 17 54.43 -13.45 0.14
N LEU A 18 54.39 -14.28 -0.90
CA LEU A 18 53.26 -14.31 -1.83
C LEU A 18 51.95 -14.70 -1.13
N GLN A 19 51.97 -15.61 -0.16
CA GLN A 19 50.77 -15.97 0.60
C GLN A 19 50.21 -14.76 1.35
N HIS A 20 51.08 -13.99 2.01
CA HIS A 20 50.69 -12.76 2.69
C HIS A 20 50.17 -11.72 1.71
N GLU A 21 50.88 -11.47 0.61
CA GLU A 21 50.45 -10.53 -0.44
C GLU A 21 49.10 -10.91 -1.04
N VAL A 22 48.85 -12.20 -1.31
CA VAL A 22 47.56 -12.69 -1.81
C VAL A 22 46.46 -12.48 -0.77
N GLN A 23 46.72 -12.74 0.53
CA GLN A 23 45.73 -12.49 1.57
C GLN A 23 45.43 -11.00 1.76
N GLU A 24 46.44 -10.14 1.67
CA GLU A 24 46.25 -8.69 1.73
C GLU A 24 45.44 -8.22 0.53
N LEU A 25 45.78 -8.69 -0.67
CA LEU A 25 45.03 -8.37 -1.88
C LEU A 25 43.57 -8.84 -1.79
N VAL A 26 43.30 -10.03 -1.23
CA VAL A 26 41.92 -10.50 -1.00
C VAL A 26 41.17 -9.54 -0.07
N ARG A 27 41.79 -9.15 1.06
CA ARG A 27 41.18 -8.20 2.01
C ARG A 27 40.94 -6.83 1.37
N GLU A 28 41.89 -6.32 0.61
CA GLU A 28 41.78 -5.04 -0.10
C GLU A 28 40.64 -5.08 -1.12
N VAL A 29 40.51 -6.17 -1.89
CA VAL A 29 39.41 -6.34 -2.85
C VAL A 29 38.07 -6.40 -2.14
N GLU A 30 37.96 -7.12 -1.01
CA GLU A 30 36.73 -7.16 -0.21
C GLU A 30 36.35 -5.77 0.32
N GLN A 31 37.34 -5.00 0.79
CA GLN A 31 37.15 -3.63 1.27
C GLN A 31 36.75 -2.66 0.15
N ILE A 32 37.34 -2.81 -1.04
CA ILE A 32 36.94 -2.04 -2.22
C ILE A 32 35.50 -2.41 -2.61
N GLN A 33 35.14 -3.69 -2.60
CA GLN A 33 33.77 -4.13 -2.88
C GLN A 33 32.74 -3.59 -1.88
N SER A 34 33.05 -3.56 -0.58
CA SER A 34 32.13 -2.97 0.42
C SER A 34 31.97 -1.47 0.20
N THR A 35 33.07 -0.75 -0.05
CA THR A 35 33.04 0.70 -0.32
C THR A 35 32.23 1.02 -1.57
N VAL A 36 32.37 0.22 -2.63
CA VAL A 36 31.57 0.38 -3.86
C VAL A 36 30.09 0.09 -3.62
N LYS A 37 29.75 -0.94 -2.83
CA LYS A 37 28.35 -1.23 -2.45
C LYS A 37 27.73 -0.08 -1.65
N GLU A 38 28.46 0.49 -0.71
CA GLU A 38 28.00 1.66 0.06
C GLU A 38 27.86 2.90 -0.82
N ALA A 39 28.82 3.14 -1.73
CA ALA A 39 28.74 4.25 -2.68
C ALA A 39 27.57 4.10 -3.67
N ALA A 40 27.30 2.89 -4.15
CA ALA A 40 26.14 2.61 -4.99
C ALA A 40 24.82 2.84 -4.24
N ALA A 41 24.74 2.44 -2.96
CA ALA A 41 23.57 2.72 -2.12
C ALA A 41 23.40 4.23 -1.84
N ALA A 42 24.49 4.99 -1.74
CA ALA A 42 24.46 6.44 -1.63
C ALA A 42 24.06 7.13 -2.95
N GLU A 43 24.42 6.54 -4.10
CA GLU A 43 24.01 7.00 -5.44
C GLU A 43 22.51 6.76 -5.70
N GLU A 44 21.93 5.69 -5.16
CA GLU A 44 20.48 5.42 -5.19
C GLU A 44 19.65 6.49 -4.48
N LEU A 45 20.24 7.27 -3.57
CA LEU A 45 19.63 8.51 -3.07
C LEU A 45 19.76 9.61 -4.12
N THR A 46 19.10 9.38 -5.27
CA THR A 46 19.02 10.35 -6.36
C THR A 46 18.45 11.67 -5.83
N PRO A 47 19.00 12.84 -6.21
CA PRO A 47 18.50 14.14 -5.76
C PRO A 47 17.00 14.34 -6.04
N MET A 48 16.47 13.69 -7.07
CA MET A 48 15.04 13.65 -7.39
C MET A 48 14.20 12.90 -6.33
N ALA A 49 14.71 11.81 -5.76
CA ALA A 49 14.02 11.07 -4.71
C ALA A 49 13.93 11.90 -3.42
N LEU A 50 15.00 12.61 -3.07
CA LEU A 50 15.00 13.54 -1.95
C LEU A 50 14.03 14.72 -2.19
N ALA A 51 14.02 15.29 -3.41
CA ALA A 51 13.09 16.35 -3.77
C ALA A 51 11.61 15.90 -3.62
N ARG A 52 11.28 14.68 -4.05
CA ARG A 52 9.93 14.09 -3.86
C ARG A 52 9.57 13.91 -2.39
N GLN A 53 10.51 13.49 -1.55
CA GLN A 53 10.29 13.37 -0.10
C GLN A 53 10.01 14.74 0.52
N VAL A 54 10.80 15.76 0.16
CA VAL A 54 10.61 17.14 0.64
C VAL A 54 9.27 17.71 0.17
N GLU A 55 8.87 17.45 -1.07
CA GLU A 55 7.56 17.87 -1.59
C GLU A 55 6.41 17.19 -0.85
N GLY A 56 6.52 15.89 -0.55
CA GLY A 56 5.56 15.16 0.27
C GLY A 56 5.42 15.75 1.68
N LEU A 57 6.55 16.05 2.33
CA LEU A 57 6.56 16.68 3.66
C LEU A 57 5.95 18.10 3.61
N LYS A 58 6.22 18.87 2.55
CA LYS A 58 5.59 20.18 2.34
C LYS A 58 4.08 20.05 2.25
N GLN A 59 3.58 19.08 1.48
CA GLN A 59 2.16 18.84 1.33
C GLN A 59 1.51 18.46 2.67
N GLN A 60 2.15 17.61 3.47
CA GLN A 60 1.66 17.24 4.80
C GLN A 60 1.59 18.44 5.75
N LEU A 61 2.61 19.30 5.75
CA LEU A 61 2.62 20.52 6.57
C LEU A 61 1.49 21.46 6.17
N VAL A 62 1.29 21.69 4.88
CA VAL A 62 0.20 22.52 4.35
C VAL A 62 -1.14 21.94 4.74
N SER A 63 -1.35 20.63 4.56
CA SER A 63 -2.61 19.97 4.95
C SER A 63 -2.89 20.10 6.46
N SER A 64 -1.88 19.89 7.31
CA SER A 64 -2.03 20.06 8.77
C SER A 64 -2.33 21.52 9.16
N HIS A 65 -1.73 22.48 8.46
CA HIS A 65 -2.03 23.89 8.68
C HIS A 65 -3.46 24.24 8.26
N LEU A 66 -3.91 23.73 7.10
CA LEU A 66 -5.28 23.90 6.64
C LEU A 66 -6.29 23.27 7.61
N GLU A 67 -6.00 22.10 8.16
CA GLU A 67 -6.84 21.47 9.20
C GLU A 67 -6.96 22.34 10.46
N LYS A 68 -5.88 23.03 10.88
CA LYS A 68 -5.92 23.97 12.01
C LYS A 68 -6.73 25.22 11.71
N LEU A 69 -6.71 25.72 10.47
CA LEU A 69 -7.44 26.91 10.04
C LEU A 69 -8.94 26.64 9.81
N LEU A 70 -9.24 25.52 9.14
CA LEU A 70 -10.60 25.14 8.75
C LEU A 70 -11.31 24.34 9.85
N GLY A 71 -10.55 23.66 10.71
CA GLY A 71 -11.04 22.79 11.76
C GLY A 71 -11.34 21.36 11.29
N PRO A 72 -11.46 20.38 12.21
CA PRO A 72 -11.60 18.95 11.88
C PRO A 72 -12.89 18.57 11.13
N ALA A 73 -13.87 19.47 11.09
CA ALA A 73 -15.20 19.24 10.51
C ALA A 73 -15.44 19.98 9.18
N ALA A 74 -14.44 20.71 8.67
CA ALA A 74 -14.57 21.42 7.41
C ALA A 74 -14.42 20.46 6.22
N ALA A 75 -15.53 19.85 5.82
CA ALA A 75 -15.63 19.16 4.55
C ALA A 75 -15.65 20.21 3.42
N VAL A 76 -14.54 20.34 2.68
CA VAL A 76 -14.46 21.19 1.49
C VAL A 76 -14.78 20.32 0.28
N ASP A 77 -15.98 20.48 -0.27
CA ASP A 77 -16.35 19.88 -1.55
C ASP A 77 -15.97 20.83 -2.69
N PHE A 78 -15.00 20.41 -3.51
CA PHE A 78 -14.56 21.19 -4.67
C PHE A 78 -15.54 21.10 -5.84
N ALA A 79 -16.46 20.12 -5.85
CA ALA A 79 -17.46 19.97 -6.91
C ALA A 79 -18.68 20.90 -6.71
N ASP A 80 -19.00 21.25 -5.46
CA ASP A 80 -20.09 22.17 -5.12
C ASP A 80 -19.68 23.12 -3.97
N PRO A 81 -18.88 24.17 -4.26
CA PRO A 81 -18.35 25.07 -3.22
C PRO A 81 -19.43 25.90 -2.50
N GLU A 82 -20.60 26.12 -3.13
CA GLU A 82 -21.70 26.90 -2.55
C GLU A 82 -22.84 26.01 -2.01
N GLY A 83 -22.75 24.69 -2.20
CA GLY A 83 -23.85 23.77 -1.91
C GLY A 83 -25.09 24.03 -2.78
N ALA A 84 -24.90 24.64 -3.96
CA ALA A 84 -25.99 25.09 -4.83
C ALA A 84 -26.77 23.91 -5.42
N LEU A 85 -26.10 22.80 -5.71
CA LEU A 85 -26.75 21.57 -6.19
C LEU A 85 -27.63 20.97 -5.10
N ALA A 86 -27.12 20.89 -3.87
CA ALA A 86 -27.90 20.42 -2.71
C ALA A 86 -29.14 21.32 -2.46
N LYS A 87 -28.96 22.64 -2.47
CA LYS A 87 -30.07 23.61 -2.33
C LYS A 87 -31.11 23.47 -3.43
N ARG A 88 -30.68 23.36 -4.68
CA ARG A 88 -31.58 23.20 -5.83
C ARG A 88 -32.36 21.89 -5.75
N LEU A 89 -31.70 20.79 -5.40
CA LEU A 89 -32.36 19.49 -5.26
C LEU A 89 -33.42 19.54 -4.16
N LEU A 90 -33.09 20.10 -2.98
CA LEU A 90 -34.06 20.28 -1.90
C LEU A 90 -35.25 21.14 -2.33
N GLN A 91 -35.01 22.22 -3.07
CA GLN A 91 -36.07 23.08 -3.58
C GLN A 91 -36.97 22.37 -4.61
N GLN A 92 -36.38 21.58 -5.51
CA GLN A 92 -37.13 20.78 -6.48
C GLN A 92 -38.00 19.73 -5.78
N LEU A 93 -37.51 19.12 -4.70
CA LEU A 93 -38.27 18.18 -3.89
C LEU A 93 -39.44 18.85 -3.16
N GLU A 94 -39.26 20.05 -2.62
CA GLU A 94 -40.36 20.82 -2.00
C GLU A 94 -41.43 21.23 -3.01
N VAL A 95 -41.04 21.63 -4.22
CA VAL A 95 -41.99 21.93 -5.32
C VAL A 95 -42.79 20.69 -5.71
N ALA A 96 -42.13 19.55 -5.90
CA ALA A 96 -42.77 18.27 -6.21
C ALA A 96 -43.63 17.73 -5.03
N LYS A 97 -43.37 18.19 -3.80
CA LYS A 97 -44.17 17.87 -2.61
C LYS A 97 -45.44 18.73 -2.53
N CYS A 98 -45.36 20.02 -2.90
CA CYS A 98 -46.51 20.92 -2.95
C CYS A 98 -47.49 20.64 -4.10
N SER A 99 -47.07 19.94 -5.17
CA SER A 99 -47.95 19.55 -6.29
C SER A 99 -48.85 18.33 -5.99
N LYS A 100 -48.74 17.69 -4.81
CA LYS A 100 -49.56 16.53 -4.40
C LYS A 100 -50.59 16.87 -3.31
N GLY A 101 -51.73 17.42 -3.73
CA GLY A 101 -52.99 17.31 -2.99
C GLY A 101 -53.88 16.21 -3.60
N GLY A 102 -54.04 15.08 -2.89
CA GLY A 102 -55.09 14.07 -3.18
C GLY A 102 -54.66 12.61 -2.94
N PRO A 103 -55.35 11.84 -2.07
CA PRO A 103 -55.11 10.41 -1.88
C PRO A 103 -55.91 9.58 -2.90
N GLY A 104 -55.27 8.61 -3.56
CA GLY A 104 -55.98 7.74 -4.51
C GLY A 104 -55.19 6.53 -5.01
N LYS A 105 -55.48 5.37 -4.39
CA LYS A 105 -55.39 3.96 -4.84
C LYS A 105 -54.55 3.59 -6.09
N SER A 106 -53.71 2.57 -5.94
CA SER A 106 -53.06 1.74 -6.99
C SER A 106 -54.02 0.69 -7.59
N PRO A 107 -53.64 -0.11 -8.63
CA PRO A 107 -52.95 0.11 -9.93
C PRO A 107 -53.80 -0.45 -11.14
N PRO A 108 -53.46 -0.36 -12.48
CA PRO A 108 -52.31 -1.04 -13.15
C PRO A 108 -51.71 -0.43 -14.46
N LYS A 109 -50.43 -0.78 -14.72
CA LYS A 109 -49.74 -1.10 -16.02
C LYS A 109 -49.50 -0.02 -17.11
N GLY A 110 -48.20 0.22 -17.42
CA GLY A 110 -47.67 0.71 -18.71
C GLY A 110 -46.99 2.10 -18.69
N PRO A 111 -45.88 2.33 -19.44
CA PRO A 111 -45.03 3.50 -19.26
C PRO A 111 -45.56 4.70 -20.05
N ALA A 112 -46.05 5.70 -19.33
CA ALA A 112 -46.15 7.07 -19.81
C ALA A 112 -45.23 7.94 -18.94
N PRO A 113 -44.52 8.93 -19.50
CA PRO A 113 -43.63 9.78 -18.75
C PRO A 113 -44.49 10.66 -17.84
N ALA A 114 -44.71 10.21 -16.61
CA ALA A 114 -45.19 11.08 -15.56
C ALA A 114 -44.07 12.08 -15.29
N ALA A 115 -44.21 13.27 -15.89
CA ALA A 115 -43.22 14.35 -15.84
C ALA A 115 -42.95 14.91 -14.44
N ASP A 116 -43.55 14.32 -13.39
CA ASP A 116 -43.43 14.75 -12.00
C ASP A 116 -43.32 13.55 -11.02
N ALA A 117 -42.58 12.51 -11.42
CA ALA A 117 -42.25 11.38 -10.55
C ALA A 117 -40.82 11.51 -10.01
N VAL A 118 -40.66 11.57 -8.69
CA VAL A 118 -39.36 11.58 -8.01
C VAL A 118 -38.97 10.14 -7.69
N THR A 119 -37.90 9.65 -8.33
CA THR A 119 -37.34 8.31 -8.08
C THR A 119 -36.04 8.46 -7.26
N PHE A 120 -36.01 7.87 -6.07
CA PHE A 120 -34.80 7.75 -5.26
C PHE A 120 -34.26 6.33 -5.35
N GLU A 121 -33.10 6.14 -5.97
CA GLU A 121 -32.40 4.86 -6.02
C GLU A 121 -31.26 4.88 -5.01
N LEU A 122 -31.38 4.08 -3.95
CA LEU A 122 -30.36 3.94 -2.93
C LEU A 122 -29.64 2.60 -3.11
N TYR A 123 -28.39 2.65 -3.55
CA TYR A 123 -27.50 1.49 -3.55
C TYR A 123 -26.60 1.56 -2.31
N TRP A 124 -26.91 0.78 -1.27
CA TRP A 124 -26.15 0.74 -0.02
C TRP A 124 -26.03 -0.68 0.54
N ARG A 125 -24.90 -1.02 1.21
CA ARG A 125 -24.68 -2.30 1.90
C ARG A 125 -24.47 -2.10 3.41
N PRO A 126 -25.55 -1.99 4.20
CA PRO A 126 -25.48 -1.70 5.63
C PRO A 126 -24.73 -2.78 6.43
N GLU A 127 -24.87 -4.06 6.06
CA GLU A 127 -24.25 -5.17 6.79
C GLU A 127 -22.71 -5.10 6.74
N GLN A 128 -22.14 -4.78 5.57
CA GLN A 128 -20.70 -4.70 5.36
C GLN A 128 -20.08 -3.55 6.16
N GLU A 129 -20.78 -2.43 6.23
CA GLU A 129 -20.32 -1.25 6.96
C GLU A 129 -20.51 -1.39 8.47
N HIS A 130 -21.64 -1.97 8.92
CA HIS A 130 -21.86 -2.31 10.33
C HIS A 130 -20.83 -3.33 10.83
N PHE A 131 -20.50 -4.33 10.01
CA PHE A 131 -19.43 -5.28 10.30
C PHE A 131 -18.06 -4.58 10.35
N ALA A 132 -17.76 -3.69 9.39
CA ALA A 132 -16.50 -2.94 9.38
C ALA A 132 -16.36 -2.00 10.60
N GLN A 133 -17.43 -1.32 11.00
CA GLN A 133 -17.51 -0.48 12.20
C GLN A 133 -17.31 -1.31 13.47
N SER A 134 -18.05 -2.41 13.59
CA SER A 134 -17.96 -3.32 14.75
C SER A 134 -16.59 -3.98 14.87
N ALA A 135 -15.98 -4.37 13.73
CA ALA A 135 -14.63 -4.90 13.69
C ALA A 135 -13.59 -3.85 14.08
N LYS A 136 -13.70 -2.60 13.59
CA LYS A 136 -12.79 -1.51 13.93
C LYS A 136 -12.83 -1.16 15.43
N VAL A 137 -14.02 -1.14 16.04
CA VAL A 137 -14.20 -0.91 17.48
C VAL A 137 -13.73 -2.11 18.32
N SER A 138 -14.02 -3.34 17.88
CA SER A 138 -13.56 -4.57 18.57
C SER A 138 -12.04 -4.81 18.45
N ALA A 139 -11.40 -4.28 17.40
CA ALA A 139 -9.95 -4.30 17.27
C ALA A 139 -9.27 -3.20 18.12
N GLY A 140 -9.86 -2.00 18.19
CA GLY A 140 -9.35 -0.89 19.01
C GLY A 140 -9.45 -1.12 20.53
N GLY A 141 -10.34 -2.01 20.99
CA GLY A 141 -10.49 -2.39 22.40
C GLY A 141 -9.47 -3.40 22.94
N ARG A 142 -8.57 -3.93 22.09
CA ARG A 142 -7.55 -4.93 22.48
C ARG A 142 -6.21 -4.34 22.91
N GLY A 143 -6.21 -3.12 23.46
CA GLY A 143 -5.02 -2.45 24.01
C GLY A 143 -4.85 -2.55 25.53
N ALA A 144 -5.83 -3.08 26.28
CA ALA A 144 -5.75 -3.10 27.75
C ALA A 144 -6.55 -4.26 28.37
N ALA A 145 -6.00 -5.48 28.34
CA ALA A 145 -6.38 -6.53 29.28
C ALA A 145 -5.22 -7.53 29.46
N PRO A 146 -4.94 -7.97 30.69
CA PRO A 146 -3.76 -8.77 31.03
C PRO A 146 -3.79 -10.16 30.41
N ALA A 147 -2.60 -10.66 30.07
CA ALA A 147 -2.34 -11.93 29.41
C ALA A 147 -3.05 -13.14 30.07
N PRO A 148 -3.72 -14.02 29.30
CA PRO A 148 -4.14 -15.32 29.79
C PRO A 148 -3.00 -16.36 29.68
N PRO A 149 -3.04 -17.43 30.51
CA PRO A 149 -1.95 -18.38 30.64
C PRO A 149 -1.80 -19.29 29.41
N ARG A 150 -0.55 -19.73 29.20
CA ARG A 150 -0.12 -20.66 28.16
C ARG A 150 -1.03 -21.88 28.08
N GLY A 151 -1.68 -22.05 26.92
CA GLY A 151 -2.41 -23.26 26.55
C GLY A 151 -2.35 -23.43 25.03
N SER A 152 -1.52 -24.37 24.57
CA SER A 152 -1.34 -24.72 23.17
C SER A 152 -2.65 -25.14 22.50
N ARG A 153 -3.09 -24.39 21.49
CA ARG A 153 -3.87 -24.91 20.36
C ARG A 153 -3.43 -24.19 19.08
N CYS A 154 -2.78 -24.93 18.20
CA CYS A 154 -2.44 -24.49 16.85
C CYS A 154 -3.74 -24.20 16.08
N LEU A 155 -4.04 -22.93 15.84
CA LEU A 155 -5.03 -22.55 14.84
C LEU A 155 -4.29 -22.48 13.51
N THR A 156 -4.53 -23.47 12.66
CA THR A 156 -4.12 -23.46 11.27
C THR A 156 -4.66 -22.21 10.57
N PRO A 157 -3.88 -21.60 9.66
CA PRO A 157 -4.36 -20.46 8.88
C PRO A 157 -5.63 -20.83 8.07
N PRO A 158 -6.56 -19.89 7.86
CA PRO A 158 -7.77 -20.14 7.09
C PRO A 158 -7.41 -20.54 5.66
N SER A 159 -8.06 -21.59 5.12
CA SER A 159 -7.84 -22.04 3.75
C SER A 159 -8.15 -20.92 2.76
N PRO A 160 -7.32 -20.71 1.71
CA PRO A 160 -7.60 -19.70 0.70
C PRO A 160 -8.94 -20.00 0.01
N PRO A 161 -9.69 -18.95 -0.40
CA PRO A 161 -10.93 -19.13 -1.15
C PRO A 161 -10.65 -19.90 -2.45
N PRO A 162 -11.62 -20.70 -2.96
CA PRO A 162 -11.39 -21.66 -4.05
C PRO A 162 -10.87 -21.02 -5.36
N GLN A 163 -11.09 -19.73 -5.55
CA GLN A 163 -10.57 -18.98 -6.70
C GLN A 163 -9.07 -18.66 -6.59
N VAL A 164 -8.54 -18.49 -5.37
CA VAL A 164 -7.10 -18.21 -5.13
C VAL A 164 -6.27 -19.47 -5.28
N ALA A 165 -6.76 -20.63 -4.82
CA ALA A 165 -6.09 -21.91 -5.01
C ALA A 165 -5.94 -22.29 -6.50
N GLU A 166 -6.94 -21.97 -7.33
CA GLU A 166 -6.88 -22.18 -8.79
C GLU A 166 -5.88 -21.22 -9.46
N LEU A 167 -5.78 -19.97 -8.98
CA LEU A 167 -4.81 -19.00 -9.48
C LEU A 167 -3.37 -19.36 -9.09
N GLU A 168 -3.14 -19.83 -7.85
CA GLU A 168 -1.84 -20.33 -7.41
C GLU A 168 -1.40 -21.54 -8.23
N LYS A 169 -2.32 -22.46 -8.53
CA LYS A 169 -2.04 -23.60 -9.40
C LYS A 169 -1.65 -23.15 -10.81
N ARG A 170 -2.34 -22.15 -11.38
CA ARG A 170 -2.02 -21.59 -12.70
C ARG A 170 -0.68 -20.84 -12.70
N LEU A 171 -0.36 -20.12 -11.63
CA LEU A 171 0.93 -19.45 -11.46
C LEU A 171 2.08 -20.46 -11.40
N ALA A 172 1.94 -21.52 -10.59
CA ALA A 172 2.93 -22.59 -10.51
C ALA A 172 3.11 -23.31 -11.86
N GLN A 173 2.04 -23.46 -12.65
CA GLN A 173 2.10 -24.04 -13.99
C GLN A 173 2.84 -23.11 -14.98
N LEU A 174 2.60 -21.79 -14.89
CA LEU A 174 3.31 -20.80 -15.70
C LEU A 174 4.80 -20.71 -15.33
N GLU A 175 5.14 -20.73 -14.03
CA GLU A 175 6.52 -20.73 -13.56
C GLU A 175 7.28 -21.99 -13.99
N ALA A 176 6.62 -23.14 -14.00
CA ALA A 176 7.20 -24.38 -14.50
C ALA A 176 7.43 -24.33 -16.02
N THR A 177 6.49 -23.76 -16.79
CA THR A 177 6.65 -23.58 -18.24
C THR A 177 7.72 -22.55 -18.57
N VAL A 178 7.81 -21.44 -17.83
CA VAL A 178 8.82 -20.39 -18.04
C VAL A 178 10.23 -20.88 -17.67
N ARG A 179 10.36 -21.83 -16.74
CA ARG A 179 11.64 -22.51 -16.45
C ARG A 179 12.03 -23.58 -17.48
N PHE A 180 11.13 -23.95 -18.40
CA PHE A 180 11.33 -25.00 -19.40
C PHE A 180 11.20 -24.47 -20.84
N GLU A 181 11.59 -23.21 -21.09
CA GLU A 181 12.06 -22.81 -22.42
C GLU A 181 13.55 -23.18 -22.50
N PRO A 182 13.93 -24.31 -23.11
CA PRO A 182 15.31 -24.48 -23.51
C PRO A 182 15.60 -23.41 -24.58
N GLU A 183 16.59 -22.54 -24.31
CA GLU A 183 17.42 -21.97 -25.37
C GLU A 183 18.02 -23.15 -26.16
N SER A 184 17.26 -23.68 -27.12
CA SER A 184 17.76 -24.60 -28.12
C SER A 184 17.98 -23.79 -29.40
N GLN A 185 19.22 -23.34 -29.54
CA GLN A 185 19.91 -23.28 -30.83
C GLN A 185 19.79 -24.62 -31.57
#